data_AF-A0A355V3K1-F1
#
_entry.id   AF-A0A355V3K1-F1
#
_cell.length_a   1.000
_cell.length_b   1.000
_cell.length_c   1.000
_cell.angle_alpha   90.00
_cell.angle_beta   90.00
_cell.angle_gamma   90.00
#
_symmetry.space_group_name_H-M   'P 1'
#
loop_
_entity.id
_entity.type
_entity.pdbx_description
1 polymer ?
#
loop_
_entity_poly.entity_id
_entity_poly.type
_entity_poly.pdbx_seq_one_letter_code
_entity_poly.pdbx_strand_id
1 'polypeptide(L)'
;MDFIDKINELTEYAKTNLGLDERDEFYVKNRLAEIFLSGAEGAELEDKIYGELSLPPSAVDEAFHKILKEEGSRAATDWFYDYCVKNMYVKKAVLDKNPRFDTREGLVVTINKAKPEFRDPKKAKAGNSVDGGFAKCVICRENEGFGARNKRNLRTVSITLGSQPWFWQYSPYGYFSEHGIAVNCEHIPMHVDKSTFYKLLDFVDLFPHYFIGCNAPLPRIGGSVLAHDHYQGGGEVLPLHRAKIKKYVKDGEYPAAKIGILDWPGTVIRILSGSREDICGVSEKIRRAWEGYSVPELGLIAEDKDGVHNAVSPTVIKTAEGYEMNIILRSNITSEKYPDGVFHAHPEFHSIKKESIGLIEAQGLFILPGRLEEELAEVERLIAENRPLPPEYDRFKLVYDETKGLFSSGRFVNVGAAMRAELGSICYRILENTAVFADDGRFEEFLKKAGFEL
;
A
#
# COMPACT_ATOMS: atom_id res chain seq x y z
N MET A 1 -36.93 16.27 -1.33
CA MET A 1 -36.86 15.84 0.08
C MET A 1 -36.50 17.08 0.86
N ASP A 2 -37.32 17.44 1.85
CA ASP A 2 -37.03 18.59 2.72
C ASP A 2 -35.68 18.34 3.41
N PHE A 3 -34.81 19.34 3.48
CA PHE A 3 -33.52 19.19 4.16
C PHE A 3 -33.73 18.87 5.66
N ILE A 4 -34.88 19.24 6.22
CA ILE A 4 -35.29 18.87 7.58
C ILE A 4 -35.47 17.35 7.73
N ASP A 5 -36.14 16.69 6.77
CA ASP A 5 -36.27 15.22 6.78
C ASP A 5 -34.90 14.56 6.71
N LYS A 6 -34.01 15.10 5.87
CA LYS A 6 -32.65 14.58 5.74
C LYS A 6 -31.82 14.75 7.02
N ILE A 7 -31.98 15.88 7.71
CA ILE A 7 -31.35 16.10 9.02
C ILE A 7 -31.82 15.06 10.03
N ASN A 8 -33.12 14.78 10.10
CA ASN A 8 -33.64 13.75 11.00
C ASN A 8 -33.08 12.35 10.68
N GLU A 9 -33.03 11.98 9.40
CA GLU A 9 -32.42 10.72 8.94
C GLU A 9 -30.94 10.61 9.35
N LEU A 10 -30.16 11.67 9.13
CA LEU A 10 -28.73 11.70 9.45
C LEU A 10 -28.46 11.65 10.95
N THR A 11 -29.30 12.30 11.76
CA THR A 11 -29.16 12.27 13.22
C THR A 11 -29.51 10.90 13.79
N GLU A 12 -30.58 10.25 13.32
CA GLU A 12 -30.91 8.87 13.73
C GLU A 12 -29.84 7.87 13.26
N TYR A 13 -29.30 8.08 12.05
CA TYR A 13 -28.15 7.33 11.58
C TYR A 13 -26.95 7.45 12.53
N ALA A 14 -26.61 8.67 12.96
CA ALA A 14 -25.46 8.92 13.83
C ALA A 14 -25.64 8.33 15.23
N LYS A 15 -26.85 8.36 15.80
CA LYS A 15 -27.14 7.67 17.08
C LYS A 15 -26.87 6.18 16.99
N THR A 16 -27.31 5.56 15.88
CA THR A 16 -27.20 4.11 15.68
C THR A 16 -25.77 3.67 15.32
N ASN A 17 -25.06 4.46 14.51
CA ASN A 17 -23.84 4.01 13.84
C ASN A 17 -22.57 4.72 14.31
N LEU A 18 -22.69 5.92 14.84
CA LEU A 18 -21.56 6.80 15.18
C LEU A 18 -21.53 7.18 16.65
N GLY A 19 -22.42 6.61 17.48
CA GLY A 19 -22.41 6.83 18.92
C GLY A 19 -22.82 8.24 19.34
N LEU A 20 -23.60 8.95 18.53
CA LEU A 20 -24.15 10.25 18.91
C LEU A 20 -25.01 10.12 20.16
N ASP A 21 -24.66 10.87 21.21
CA ASP A 21 -25.42 10.94 22.45
C ASP A 21 -26.77 11.65 22.22
N GLU A 22 -27.84 11.13 22.81
CA GLU A 22 -29.18 11.71 22.73
C GLU A 22 -29.21 13.17 23.23
N ARG A 23 -28.35 13.51 24.20
CA ARG A 23 -28.23 14.86 24.73
C ARG A 23 -27.81 15.88 23.66
N ASP A 24 -27.03 15.44 22.68
CA ASP A 24 -26.44 16.29 21.64
C ASP A 24 -27.26 16.32 20.34
N GLU A 25 -28.41 15.63 20.30
CA GLU A 25 -29.27 15.54 19.10
C GLU A 25 -29.60 16.91 18.51
N PHE A 26 -30.16 17.83 19.30
CA PHE A 26 -30.54 19.16 18.81
C PHE A 26 -29.33 20.01 18.42
N TYR A 27 -28.20 19.83 19.09
CA TYR A 27 -26.96 20.49 18.73
C TYR A 27 -26.56 20.06 17.31
N VAL A 28 -26.44 18.76 17.07
CA VAL A 28 -26.07 18.22 15.75
C VAL A 28 -27.08 18.62 14.68
N LYS A 29 -28.39 18.58 14.95
CA LYS A 29 -29.41 19.04 13.99
C LYS A 29 -29.22 20.49 13.57
N ASN A 30 -28.90 21.38 14.52
CA ASN A 30 -28.63 22.79 14.22
C ASN A 30 -27.37 22.95 13.36
N ARG A 31 -26.30 22.18 13.64
CA ARG A 31 -25.07 22.19 12.85
C ARG A 31 -25.30 21.67 11.43
N LEU A 32 -26.07 20.60 11.27
CA LEU A 32 -26.45 20.08 9.96
C LEU A 32 -27.30 21.09 9.17
N ALA A 33 -28.24 21.79 9.82
CA ALA A 33 -29.01 22.85 9.18
C ALA A 33 -28.10 23.96 8.62
N GLU A 34 -27.10 24.42 9.39
CA GLU A 34 -26.11 25.38 8.92
C GLU A 34 -25.34 24.85 7.70
N ILE A 35 -24.93 23.58 7.72
CA ILE A 35 -24.21 22.95 6.60
C ILE A 35 -25.08 22.91 5.34
N PHE A 36 -26.34 22.48 5.43
CA PHE A 36 -27.26 22.45 4.28
C PHE A 36 -27.55 23.85 3.73
N LEU A 37 -27.60 24.87 4.59
CA LEU A 37 -27.81 26.26 4.20
C LEU A 37 -26.54 26.95 3.66
N SER A 38 -25.35 26.34 3.81
CA SER A 38 -24.07 26.92 3.37
C SER A 38 -23.85 26.90 1.86
N GLY A 39 -24.66 26.14 1.10
CA GLY A 39 -24.48 25.95 -0.34
C GLY A 39 -23.35 24.98 -0.71
N ALA A 40 -22.81 24.21 0.26
CA ALA A 40 -21.84 23.15 -0.02
C ALA A 40 -22.49 22.01 -0.82
N GLU A 41 -21.74 21.42 -1.75
CA GLU A 41 -22.22 20.32 -2.60
C GLU A 41 -21.19 19.19 -2.72
N GLY A 42 -21.64 18.04 -3.22
CA GLY A 42 -20.78 16.89 -3.54
C GLY A 42 -19.92 16.43 -2.36
N ALA A 43 -18.62 16.22 -2.62
CA ALA A 43 -17.68 15.70 -1.63
C ALA A 43 -17.42 16.65 -0.45
N GLU A 44 -17.54 17.97 -0.65
CA GLU A 44 -17.40 18.94 0.44
C GLU A 44 -18.58 18.85 1.40
N LEU A 45 -19.80 18.74 0.87
CA LEU A 45 -21.01 18.57 1.68
C LEU A 45 -20.94 17.28 2.51
N GLU A 46 -20.53 16.18 1.89
CA GLU A 46 -20.35 14.90 2.58
C GLU A 46 -19.32 14.99 3.72
N ASP A 47 -18.14 15.58 3.46
CA ASP A 47 -17.11 15.80 4.49
C ASP A 47 -17.64 16.65 5.65
N LYS A 48 -18.37 17.73 5.37
CA LYS A 48 -18.98 18.58 6.41
C LYS A 48 -19.99 17.81 7.25
N ILE A 49 -20.93 17.11 6.62
CA ILE A 49 -21.96 16.33 7.30
C ILE A 49 -21.31 15.28 8.19
N TYR A 50 -20.50 14.39 7.63
CA TYR A 50 -19.94 13.28 8.41
C TYR A 50 -18.84 13.71 9.38
N GLY A 51 -18.22 14.86 9.14
CA GLY A 51 -17.36 15.51 10.13
C GLY A 51 -18.10 15.86 11.41
N GLU A 52 -19.30 16.42 11.28
CA GLU A 52 -20.19 16.79 12.39
C GLU A 52 -20.85 15.57 13.05
N LEU A 53 -21.20 14.53 12.27
CA LEU A 53 -21.79 13.31 12.82
C LEU A 53 -20.79 12.42 13.57
N SER A 54 -19.48 12.63 13.36
CA SER A 54 -18.43 11.82 13.98
C SER A 54 -18.13 12.28 15.41
N LEU A 55 -18.00 11.34 16.34
CA LEU A 55 -17.43 11.59 17.68
C LEU A 55 -16.13 12.39 17.62
N PRO A 56 -15.79 13.17 18.66
CA PRO A 56 -14.48 13.80 18.74
C PRO A 56 -13.36 12.75 18.78
N PRO A 57 -12.15 13.06 18.28
CA PRO A 57 -11.03 12.11 18.26
C PRO A 57 -10.74 11.42 19.61
N SER A 58 -10.82 12.15 20.72
CA SER A 58 -10.58 11.58 22.06
C SER A 58 -11.57 10.47 22.41
N ALA A 59 -12.85 10.63 22.08
CA ALA A 59 -13.87 9.62 22.35
C ALA A 59 -13.69 8.36 21.47
N VAL A 60 -13.25 8.55 20.22
CA VAL A 60 -12.91 7.42 19.33
C VAL A 60 -11.69 6.67 19.87
N ASP A 61 -10.65 7.39 20.31
CA ASP A 61 -9.43 6.82 20.86
C ASP A 61 -9.70 6.08 22.19
N GLU A 62 -10.51 6.66 23.07
CA GLU A 62 -10.96 6.02 24.32
C GLU A 62 -11.77 4.74 24.07
N ALA A 63 -12.72 4.79 23.13
CA ALA A 63 -13.52 3.62 22.76
C ALA A 63 -12.64 2.50 22.18
N PHE A 64 -11.71 2.85 21.28
CA PHE A 64 -10.75 1.88 20.72
C PHE A 64 -9.93 1.20 21.81
N HIS A 65 -9.31 1.98 22.71
CA HIS A 65 -8.46 1.44 23.77
C HIS A 65 -9.25 0.63 24.80
N LYS A 66 -10.52 1.00 25.05
CA LYS A 66 -11.42 0.22 25.88
C LYS A 66 -11.68 -1.15 25.27
N ILE A 67 -12.10 -1.20 24.00
CA ILE A 67 -12.35 -2.47 23.28
C ILE A 67 -11.06 -3.29 23.19
N LEU A 68 -9.92 -2.66 22.91
CA LEU A 68 -8.62 -3.32 22.85
C LEU A 68 -8.28 -4.02 24.17
N LYS A 69 -8.57 -3.38 25.31
CA LYS A 69 -8.32 -3.91 26.64
C LYS A 69 -9.32 -4.99 27.05
N GLU A 70 -10.59 -4.82 26.71
CA GLU A 70 -11.69 -5.68 27.18
C GLU A 70 -11.92 -6.91 26.28
N GLU A 71 -11.77 -6.74 24.97
CA GLU A 71 -12.14 -7.72 23.93
C GLU A 71 -10.97 -8.13 23.03
N GLY A 72 -9.86 -7.38 23.06
CA GLY A 72 -8.64 -7.68 22.32
C GLY A 72 -8.51 -6.93 21.00
N SER A 73 -7.35 -7.12 20.35
CA SER A 73 -6.92 -6.27 19.24
C SER A 73 -7.74 -6.40 17.97
N ARG A 74 -8.21 -7.61 17.64
CA ARG A 74 -9.11 -7.81 16.49
C ARG A 74 -10.43 -7.05 16.67
N ALA A 75 -11.09 -7.21 17.82
CA ALA A 75 -12.36 -6.52 18.09
C ALA A 75 -12.19 -4.99 17.98
N ALA A 76 -11.09 -4.45 18.51
CA ALA A 76 -10.79 -3.03 18.45
C ALA A 76 -10.59 -2.53 17.01
N THR A 77 -9.81 -3.26 16.20
CA THR A 77 -9.55 -2.86 14.81
C THR A 77 -10.77 -3.02 13.92
N ASP A 78 -11.56 -4.09 14.12
CA ASP A 78 -12.80 -4.35 13.38
C ASP A 78 -13.82 -3.24 13.67
N TRP A 79 -14.00 -2.87 14.96
CA TRP A 79 -14.84 -1.75 15.36
C TRP A 79 -14.37 -0.43 14.75
N PHE A 80 -13.07 -0.13 14.83
CA PHE A 80 -12.54 1.12 14.30
C PHE A 80 -12.68 1.21 12.79
N TYR A 81 -12.47 0.09 12.08
CA TYR A 81 -12.66 0.04 10.63
C TYR A 81 -14.12 0.28 10.25
N ASP A 82 -15.04 -0.42 10.90
CA ASP A 82 -16.48 -0.24 10.71
C ASP A 82 -16.92 1.20 11.02
N TYR A 83 -16.40 1.80 12.09
CA TYR A 83 -16.63 3.22 12.41
C TYR A 83 -16.15 4.14 11.28
N CYS A 84 -14.94 3.94 10.75
CA CYS A 84 -14.41 4.71 9.63
C CYS A 84 -15.17 4.48 8.31
N VAL A 85 -15.84 3.34 8.14
CA VAL A 85 -16.75 3.10 7.01
C VAL A 85 -18.06 3.86 7.21
N LYS A 86 -18.66 3.76 8.40
CA LYS A 86 -19.92 4.41 8.76
C LYS A 86 -19.83 5.93 8.77
N ASN A 87 -18.67 6.48 9.13
CA ASN A 87 -18.45 7.92 9.05
C ASN A 87 -18.04 8.40 7.65
N MET A 88 -18.12 7.53 6.64
CA MET A 88 -17.78 7.80 5.24
C MET A 88 -16.34 8.23 4.99
N TYR A 89 -15.41 8.02 5.93
CA TYR A 89 -13.99 8.28 5.66
C TYR A 89 -13.41 7.20 4.74
N VAL A 90 -13.62 5.92 5.08
CA VAL A 90 -13.29 4.78 4.21
C VAL A 90 -14.38 4.62 3.16
N LYS A 91 -14.03 4.80 1.88
CA LYS A 91 -14.98 4.75 0.75
C LYS A 91 -15.33 3.32 0.34
N LYS A 92 -15.73 2.48 1.31
CA LYS A 92 -15.98 1.04 1.15
C LYS A 92 -16.91 0.72 -0.01
N ALA A 93 -18.02 1.46 -0.17
CA ALA A 93 -18.97 1.28 -1.27
C ALA A 93 -18.38 1.51 -2.67
N VAL A 94 -17.33 2.33 -2.80
CA VAL A 94 -16.60 2.51 -4.06
C VAL A 94 -15.57 1.39 -4.23
N LEU A 95 -14.85 1.06 -3.15
CA LEU A 95 -13.83 0.00 -3.15
C LEU A 95 -14.42 -1.38 -3.51
N ASP A 96 -15.63 -1.68 -3.05
CA ASP A 96 -16.34 -2.94 -3.34
C ASP A 96 -16.73 -3.11 -4.81
N LYS A 97 -16.67 -2.03 -5.60
CA LYS A 97 -16.92 -2.04 -7.05
C LYS A 97 -15.63 -2.19 -7.87
N ASN A 98 -14.46 -2.24 -7.24
CA ASN A 98 -13.21 -2.39 -7.95
C ASN A 98 -13.13 -3.79 -8.59
N PRO A 99 -12.86 -3.90 -9.91
CA PRO A 99 -12.51 -5.17 -10.52
C PRO A 99 -11.31 -5.77 -9.80
N ARG A 100 -11.43 -7.03 -9.35
CA ARG A 100 -10.36 -7.77 -8.66
C ARG A 100 -10.34 -9.22 -9.12
N PHE A 101 -9.15 -9.77 -9.39
CA PHE A 101 -9.00 -11.17 -9.77
C PHE A 101 -7.61 -11.72 -9.42
N ASP A 102 -7.57 -13.02 -9.13
CA ASP A 102 -6.34 -13.79 -9.02
C ASP A 102 -5.81 -14.16 -10.41
N THR A 103 -4.48 -14.20 -10.54
CA THR A 103 -3.76 -14.52 -11.78
C THR A 103 -3.19 -15.94 -11.72
N ARG A 104 -2.80 -16.49 -12.87
CA ARG A 104 -2.19 -17.84 -12.92
C ARG A 104 -0.79 -17.84 -12.31
N GLU A 105 -0.14 -16.70 -12.35
CA GLU A 105 1.19 -16.42 -11.83
C GLU A 105 1.19 -16.25 -10.29
N GLY A 106 0.02 -16.34 -9.65
CA GLY A 106 -0.13 -16.24 -8.19
C GLY A 106 -0.23 -14.80 -7.67
N LEU A 107 -0.32 -13.80 -8.55
CA LEU A 107 -0.57 -12.40 -8.21
C LEU A 107 -2.06 -12.12 -8.06
N VAL A 108 -2.39 -11.02 -7.39
CA VAL A 108 -3.73 -10.43 -7.37
C VAL A 108 -3.69 -9.10 -8.10
N VAL A 109 -4.65 -8.88 -9.00
CA VAL A 109 -4.78 -7.60 -9.72
C VAL A 109 -6.09 -6.95 -9.33
N THR A 110 -6.06 -5.65 -9.03
CA THR A 110 -7.24 -4.82 -8.82
C THR A 110 -7.16 -3.53 -9.62
N ILE A 111 -8.29 -3.05 -10.16
CA ILE A 111 -8.41 -1.73 -10.79
C ILE A 111 -9.08 -0.80 -9.78
N ASN A 112 -8.33 0.14 -9.21
CA ASN A 112 -8.84 1.01 -8.15
C ASN A 112 -9.53 2.25 -8.72
N LYS A 113 -10.85 2.27 -8.61
CA LYS A 113 -11.74 3.35 -9.09
C LYS A 113 -11.88 4.50 -8.09
N ALA A 114 -11.50 4.28 -6.84
CA ALA A 114 -11.62 5.27 -5.77
C ALA A 114 -10.42 6.22 -5.74
N LYS A 115 -9.23 5.77 -6.17
CA LYS A 115 -8.00 6.56 -6.17
C LYS A 115 -7.99 7.56 -7.34
N PRO A 116 -7.82 8.87 -7.10
CA PRO A 116 -7.55 9.83 -8.18
C PRO A 116 -6.25 9.48 -8.90
N GLU A 117 -6.27 9.42 -10.24
CA GLU A 117 -5.07 9.12 -11.03
C GLU A 117 -4.16 10.36 -11.14
N PHE A 118 -2.91 10.24 -10.71
CA PHE A 118 -1.90 11.27 -10.92
C PHE A 118 -1.10 10.94 -12.18
N ARG A 119 -1.45 11.59 -13.30
CA ARG A 119 -0.80 11.34 -14.61
C ARG A 119 0.68 11.74 -14.69
N ASP A 120 1.21 12.45 -13.69
CA ASP A 120 2.61 12.92 -13.65
C ASP A 120 3.23 12.71 -12.25
N PRO A 121 4.29 11.88 -12.12
CA PRO A 121 5.02 11.67 -10.86
C PRO A 121 5.54 12.96 -10.22
N LYS A 122 5.88 13.99 -11.02
CA LYS A 122 6.33 15.29 -10.49
C LYS A 122 5.20 16.03 -9.78
N LYS A 123 3.95 15.84 -10.21
CA LYS A 123 2.76 16.41 -9.54
C LYS A 123 2.41 15.68 -8.24
N ALA A 124 2.76 14.39 -8.11
CA ALA A 124 2.55 13.65 -6.86
C ALA A 124 3.40 14.22 -5.70
N LYS A 125 4.67 14.57 -5.96
CA LYS A 125 5.55 15.20 -4.96
C LYS A 125 5.02 16.58 -4.53
N ALA A 126 4.53 17.38 -5.48
CA ALA A 126 3.91 18.67 -5.21
C ALA A 126 2.54 18.57 -4.50
N GLY A 127 1.79 17.48 -4.72
CA GLY A 127 0.53 17.23 -4.02
C GLY A 127 0.71 16.75 -2.57
N ASN A 128 1.88 16.19 -2.24
CA ASN A 128 2.18 15.68 -0.90
C ASN A 128 2.92 16.68 -0.01
N SER A 129 3.68 17.62 -0.59
CA SER A 129 4.26 18.78 0.10
C SER A 129 3.25 19.91 0.14
N VAL A 130 3.15 20.58 1.28
CA VAL A 130 2.23 21.71 1.50
C VAL A 130 3.03 22.83 2.15
N ASP A 131 3.77 23.55 1.31
CA ASP A 131 4.67 24.60 1.78
C ASP A 131 3.91 25.63 2.64
N GLY A 132 4.34 25.79 3.90
CA GLY A 132 3.83 26.80 4.83
C GLY A 132 2.46 26.56 5.47
N GLY A 133 1.84 25.39 5.31
CA GLY A 133 0.51 25.08 5.87
C GLY A 133 0.52 24.50 7.30
N PHE A 134 -0.62 24.59 8.00
CA PHE A 134 -0.84 24.06 9.37
C PHE A 134 -0.44 22.57 9.51
N ALA A 135 -0.90 21.72 8.60
CA ALA A 135 -0.47 20.32 8.51
C ALA A 135 0.64 20.19 7.46
N LYS A 136 1.86 19.79 7.84
CA LYS A 136 3.07 19.80 6.99
C LYS A 136 3.08 18.82 5.81
N CYS A 137 2.23 17.80 5.82
CA CYS A 137 1.95 16.96 4.65
C CYS A 137 0.55 16.34 4.72
N VAL A 138 0.22 15.51 3.73
CA VAL A 138 -1.07 14.83 3.60
C VAL A 138 -1.32 13.71 4.60
N ILE A 139 -0.34 13.27 5.39
CA ILE A 139 -0.54 12.24 6.44
C ILE A 139 -0.22 12.72 7.85
N CYS A 140 0.16 13.99 8.02
CA CYS A 140 0.35 14.62 9.33
C CYS A 140 -0.83 14.42 10.28
N ARG A 141 -0.57 14.28 11.59
CA ARG A 141 -1.62 14.16 12.62
C ARG A 141 -2.57 15.35 12.61
N GLU A 142 -2.06 16.54 12.29
CA GLU A 142 -2.82 17.79 12.14
C GLU A 142 -3.89 17.73 11.04
N ASN A 143 -3.93 16.68 10.23
CA ASN A 143 -5.02 16.47 9.27
C ASN A 143 -6.30 15.93 9.92
N GLU A 144 -6.26 15.40 11.15
CA GLU A 144 -7.43 14.86 11.83
C GLU A 144 -8.44 15.97 12.13
N GLY A 145 -9.63 15.89 11.53
CA GLY A 145 -10.64 16.95 11.61
C GLY A 145 -10.36 18.16 10.70
N PHE A 146 -9.30 18.15 9.88
CA PHE A 146 -8.88 19.35 9.14
C PHE A 146 -9.68 19.55 7.84
N GLY A 147 -10.74 20.34 7.96
CA GLY A 147 -11.70 20.54 6.88
C GLY A 147 -11.21 21.27 5.63
N ALA A 148 -10.13 22.04 5.69
CA ALA A 148 -9.54 22.64 4.48
C ALA A 148 -8.96 21.59 3.51
N ARG A 149 -8.88 20.33 3.94
CA ARG A 149 -8.43 19.19 3.12
C ARG A 149 -9.48 18.10 2.95
N ASN A 150 -10.74 18.38 3.28
CA ASN A 150 -11.82 17.39 3.28
C ASN A 150 -11.49 16.17 4.16
N LYS A 151 -11.10 16.46 5.40
CA LYS A 151 -10.75 15.45 6.41
C LYS A 151 -11.44 15.71 7.76
N ARG A 152 -12.62 16.34 7.75
CA ARG A 152 -13.39 16.60 8.99
C ARG A 152 -13.79 15.30 9.67
N ASN A 153 -14.06 14.26 8.88
CA ASN A 153 -14.40 12.92 9.36
C ASN A 153 -13.19 11.97 9.47
N LEU A 154 -11.95 12.41 9.24
CA LEU A 154 -10.78 11.58 9.56
C LEU A 154 -10.76 11.32 11.06
N ARG A 155 -10.59 10.07 11.46
CA ARG A 155 -10.32 9.63 12.83
C ARG A 155 -9.12 8.71 12.83
N THR A 156 -8.33 8.82 13.89
CA THR A 156 -7.09 8.08 14.13
C THR A 156 -7.12 7.52 15.55
N VAL A 157 -6.31 6.50 15.81
CA VAL A 157 -6.14 5.95 17.16
C VAL A 157 -4.66 5.97 17.52
N SER A 158 -4.36 6.34 18.76
CA SER A 158 -3.00 6.46 19.27
C SER A 158 -2.39 5.08 19.47
N ILE A 159 -1.13 4.88 19.05
CA ILE A 159 -0.37 3.65 19.29
C ILE A 159 1.08 4.00 19.66
N THR A 160 1.83 3.03 20.18
CA THR A 160 3.24 3.24 20.56
C THR A 160 4.13 2.25 19.82
N LEU A 161 5.09 2.74 19.05
CA LEU A 161 6.08 1.92 18.34
C LEU A 161 7.49 2.41 18.70
N GLY A 162 8.38 1.50 19.11
CA GLY A 162 9.75 1.84 19.52
C GLY A 162 9.81 2.84 20.68
N SER A 163 8.85 2.76 21.61
CA SER A 163 8.66 3.72 22.72
C SER A 163 8.40 5.16 22.26
N GLN A 164 7.96 5.37 21.03
CA GLN A 164 7.60 6.68 20.48
C GLN A 164 6.09 6.74 20.21
N PRO A 165 5.49 7.95 20.21
CA PRO A 165 4.09 8.14 19.89
C PRO A 165 3.84 8.03 18.37
N TRP A 166 2.92 7.15 17.99
CA TRP A 166 2.45 6.93 16.63
C TRP A 166 0.92 6.98 16.62
N PHE A 167 0.32 6.98 15.44
CA PHE A 167 -1.12 6.78 15.30
C PHE A 167 -1.44 5.87 14.12
N TRP A 168 -2.50 5.09 14.25
CA TRP A 168 -3.06 4.28 13.18
C TRP A 168 -4.22 5.00 12.53
N GLN A 169 -4.25 5.01 11.20
CA GLN A 169 -5.39 5.47 10.43
C GLN A 169 -5.64 4.55 9.22
N TYR A 170 -6.91 4.29 8.92
CA TYR A 170 -7.26 3.59 7.69
C TYR A 170 -7.09 4.48 6.46
N SER A 171 -6.87 3.87 5.30
CA SER A 171 -6.81 4.59 4.03
C SER A 171 -8.23 4.81 3.47
N PRO A 172 -8.60 6.03 3.07
CA PRO A 172 -9.91 6.28 2.47
C PRO A 172 -10.10 5.54 1.14
N TYR A 173 -8.99 5.23 0.46
CA TYR A 173 -8.91 4.57 -0.85
C TYR A 173 -8.16 3.22 -0.75
N GLY A 174 -8.47 2.43 0.28
CA GLY A 174 -7.81 1.16 0.60
C GLY A 174 -7.54 0.25 -0.61
N TYR A 175 -6.41 -0.46 -0.59
CA TYR A 175 -6.00 -1.36 -1.67
C TYR A 175 -6.46 -2.81 -1.42
N PHE A 176 -6.67 -3.12 -0.14
CA PHE A 176 -7.07 -4.40 0.40
C PHE A 176 -7.91 -4.18 1.65
N SER A 177 -8.43 -5.27 2.22
CA SER A 177 -9.23 -5.22 3.45
C SER A 177 -8.45 -4.55 4.58
N GLU A 178 -9.07 -3.54 5.20
CA GLU A 178 -8.51 -2.83 6.36
C GLU A 178 -7.13 -2.21 6.10
N HIS A 179 -6.86 -1.82 4.84
CA HIS A 179 -5.63 -1.10 4.48
C HIS A 179 -5.54 0.21 5.27
N GLY A 180 -4.45 0.37 6.03
CA GLY A 180 -4.14 1.57 6.80
C GLY A 180 -2.65 1.86 6.87
N ILE A 181 -2.33 2.94 7.57
CA ILE A 181 -0.97 3.39 7.83
C ILE A 181 -0.77 3.69 9.32
N ALA A 182 0.38 3.27 9.85
CA ALA A 182 0.91 3.73 11.13
C ALA A 182 1.83 4.91 10.84
N VAL A 183 1.54 6.08 11.40
CA VAL A 183 2.28 7.32 11.11
C VAL A 183 2.95 7.83 12.36
N ASN A 184 4.20 8.26 12.24
CA ASN A 184 4.93 8.88 13.34
C ASN A 184 4.24 10.20 13.71
N CYS A 185 4.02 10.48 15.00
CA CYS A 185 3.44 11.76 15.39
C CYS A 185 4.36 12.94 15.03
N GLU A 186 5.68 12.73 15.02
CA GLU A 186 6.64 13.71 14.55
C GLU A 186 6.77 13.68 13.02
N HIS A 187 6.72 14.86 12.41
CA HIS A 187 6.97 15.02 10.98
C HIS A 187 8.47 14.95 10.69
N ILE A 188 8.97 13.73 10.53
CA ILE A 188 10.36 13.44 10.17
C ILE A 188 10.42 12.60 8.88
N PRO A 189 11.45 12.75 8.03
CA PRO A 189 11.59 11.94 6.83
C PRO A 189 11.58 10.44 7.11
N MET A 190 10.98 9.68 6.19
CA MET A 190 10.98 8.23 6.23
C MET A 190 12.41 7.68 6.15
N HIS A 191 12.69 6.65 6.94
CA HIS A 191 13.97 5.94 6.94
C HIS A 191 13.74 4.45 7.25
N VAL A 192 14.72 3.62 6.90
CA VAL A 192 14.76 2.21 7.28
C VAL A 192 16.10 1.94 7.92
N ASP A 193 16.09 1.63 9.21
CA ASP A 193 17.27 1.28 10.00
C ASP A 193 16.95 0.11 10.95
N LYS A 194 17.90 -0.23 11.84
CA LYS A 194 17.69 -1.30 12.82
C LYS A 194 16.43 -1.10 13.67
N SER A 195 16.13 0.15 14.05
CA SER A 195 14.96 0.47 14.87
C SER A 195 13.64 0.25 14.12
N THR A 196 13.64 0.42 12.80
CA THR A 196 12.48 0.14 11.95
C THR A 196 12.01 -1.29 12.13
N PHE A 197 12.90 -2.29 12.14
CA PHE A 197 12.51 -3.69 12.32
C PHE A 197 11.80 -3.92 13.66
N TYR A 198 12.32 -3.36 14.76
CA TYR A 198 11.67 -3.45 16.07
C TYR A 198 10.30 -2.76 16.10
N LYS A 199 10.16 -1.59 15.48
CA LYS A 199 8.86 -0.88 15.39
C LYS A 199 7.83 -1.69 14.61
N LEU A 200 8.25 -2.36 13.53
CA LEU A 200 7.36 -3.27 12.79
C LEU A 200 6.95 -4.47 13.65
N LEU A 201 7.85 -5.02 14.46
CA LEU A 201 7.51 -6.08 15.42
C LEU A 201 6.54 -5.60 16.51
N ASP A 202 6.73 -4.39 17.05
CA ASP A 202 5.80 -3.79 18.04
C ASP A 202 4.38 -3.71 17.48
N PHE A 203 4.25 -3.34 16.19
CA PHE A 203 2.95 -3.28 15.54
C PHE A 203 2.29 -4.65 15.41
N VAL A 204 2.99 -5.69 14.97
CA VAL A 204 2.39 -7.05 14.86
C VAL A 204 2.25 -7.75 16.20
N ASP A 205 2.91 -7.28 17.26
CA ASP A 205 2.61 -7.69 18.62
C ASP A 205 1.28 -7.09 19.10
N LEU A 206 1.01 -5.83 18.74
CA LEU A 206 -0.25 -5.16 19.03
C LEU A 206 -1.41 -5.70 18.17
N PHE A 207 -1.17 -5.91 16.88
CA PHE A 207 -2.16 -6.36 15.88
C PHE A 207 -1.66 -7.63 15.15
N PRO A 208 -1.69 -8.80 15.82
CA PRO A 208 -1.11 -10.04 15.28
C PRO A 208 -1.83 -10.60 14.05
N HIS A 209 -3.05 -10.13 13.77
CA HIS A 209 -3.82 -10.47 12.58
C HIS A 209 -3.49 -9.62 11.36
N TYR A 210 -2.68 -8.57 11.50
CA TYR A 210 -2.27 -7.68 10.43
C TYR A 210 -0.84 -7.94 9.99
N PHE A 211 -0.56 -7.60 8.73
CA PHE A 211 0.79 -7.34 8.27
C PHE A 211 1.09 -5.84 8.34
N ILE A 212 2.36 -5.49 8.38
CA ILE A 212 2.83 -4.10 8.31
C ILE A 212 4.20 -4.06 7.64
N GLY A 213 4.52 -2.97 6.96
CA GLY A 213 5.85 -2.79 6.40
C GLY A 213 6.16 -1.36 5.99
N CYS A 214 7.42 -1.15 5.63
CA CYS A 214 7.95 0.14 5.22
C CYS A 214 8.37 0.10 3.75
N ASN A 215 8.07 1.15 2.98
CA ASN A 215 8.69 1.31 1.67
C ASN A 215 10.18 1.62 1.86
N ALA A 216 10.99 1.26 0.87
CA ALA A 216 12.35 1.77 0.81
C ALA A 216 12.33 3.32 0.69
N PRO A 217 13.11 4.05 1.48
CA PRO A 217 13.08 5.51 1.58
C PRO A 217 13.81 6.19 0.40
N LEU A 218 13.56 5.73 -0.82
CA LEU A 218 14.19 6.24 -2.03
C LEU A 218 13.13 6.79 -2.99
N PRO A 219 13.44 7.86 -3.74
CA PRO A 219 12.56 8.33 -4.80
C PRO A 219 12.42 7.27 -5.91
N ARG A 220 11.32 7.33 -6.68
CA ARG A 220 11.02 6.50 -7.87
C ARG A 220 10.76 5.01 -7.62
N ILE A 221 10.77 4.52 -6.39
CA ILE A 221 10.55 3.08 -6.12
C ILE A 221 9.31 2.80 -5.26
N GLY A 222 8.30 3.67 -5.34
CA GLY A 222 6.95 3.41 -4.84
C GLY A 222 6.59 4.07 -3.51
N GLY A 223 7.54 4.72 -2.82
CA GLY A 223 7.22 5.60 -1.69
C GLY A 223 6.53 6.88 -2.16
N SER A 224 5.26 7.08 -1.78
CA SER A 224 4.49 8.29 -2.16
C SER A 224 4.75 9.47 -1.24
N VAL A 225 4.92 9.25 0.07
CA VAL A 225 5.12 10.30 1.09
C VAL A 225 6.44 10.06 1.84
N LEU A 226 7.57 10.38 1.18
CA LEU A 226 8.90 10.19 1.78
C LEU A 226 9.24 11.21 2.88
N ALA A 227 8.51 12.33 2.94
CA ALA A 227 8.77 13.42 3.87
C ALA A 227 8.31 13.13 5.32
N HIS A 228 7.47 12.11 5.53
CA HIS A 228 6.91 11.77 6.83
C HIS A 228 6.97 10.25 7.04
N ASP A 229 7.68 9.82 8.07
CA ASP A 229 7.86 8.43 8.48
C ASP A 229 6.52 7.74 8.80
N HIS A 230 6.26 6.65 8.09
CA HIS A 230 5.04 5.86 8.22
C HIS A 230 5.25 4.43 7.70
N TYR A 231 4.44 3.50 8.20
CA TYR A 231 4.35 2.11 7.76
C TYR A 231 2.96 1.82 7.23
N GLN A 232 2.83 0.91 6.27
CA GLN A 232 1.55 0.54 5.66
C GLN A 232 1.25 -0.95 5.82
N GLY A 233 -0.01 -1.29 6.03
CA GLY A 233 -0.42 -2.64 6.44
C GLY A 233 -1.92 -2.82 6.54
N GLY A 234 -2.35 -3.96 7.10
CA GLY A 234 -3.75 -4.30 7.37
C GLY A 234 -4.05 -5.80 7.26
N GLY A 235 -5.33 -6.13 7.06
CA GLY A 235 -5.89 -7.47 7.32
C GLY A 235 -5.87 -8.48 6.17
N GLU A 236 -5.14 -8.24 5.08
CA GLU A 236 -5.10 -9.19 3.95
C GLU A 236 -3.79 -10.01 3.90
N VAL A 237 -3.92 -11.31 3.63
CA VAL A 237 -2.77 -12.18 3.30
C VAL A 237 -2.41 -11.99 1.83
N LEU A 238 -1.32 -11.25 1.57
CA LEU A 238 -0.81 -10.98 0.23
C LEU A 238 -0.15 -12.23 -0.40
N PRO A 239 -0.03 -12.29 -1.75
CA PRO A 239 0.66 -13.37 -2.45
C PRO A 239 2.05 -13.70 -1.93
N LEU A 240 2.88 -12.68 -1.63
CA LEU A 240 4.22 -12.91 -1.09
C LEU A 240 4.19 -13.74 0.20
N HIS A 241 3.23 -13.53 1.09
CA HIS A 241 3.11 -14.30 2.34
C HIS A 241 2.90 -15.80 2.09
N ARG A 242 2.36 -16.17 0.92
CA ARG A 242 2.15 -17.57 0.50
C ARG A 242 3.32 -18.14 -0.30
N ALA A 243 4.25 -17.29 -0.75
CA ALA A 243 5.43 -17.72 -1.48
C ALA A 243 6.30 -18.64 -0.61
N LYS A 244 6.86 -19.67 -1.23
CA LYS A 244 7.70 -20.66 -0.54
C LYS A 244 9.15 -20.17 -0.52
N ILE A 245 9.92 -20.66 0.44
CA ILE A 245 11.38 -20.56 0.38
C ILE A 245 11.87 -21.53 -0.70
N LYS A 246 12.51 -20.99 -1.74
CA LYS A 246 13.15 -21.75 -2.83
C LYS A 246 14.47 -22.36 -2.37
N LYS A 247 15.25 -21.58 -1.60
CA LYS A 247 16.56 -22.00 -1.10
C LYS A 247 16.78 -21.43 0.30
N TYR A 248 17.15 -22.30 1.23
CA TYR A 248 17.52 -21.89 2.59
C TYR A 248 18.96 -21.40 2.62
N VAL A 249 19.21 -20.45 3.51
CA VAL A 249 20.56 -19.97 3.85
C VAL A 249 20.68 -19.93 5.37
N LYS A 250 21.92 -20.01 5.86
CA LYS A 250 22.22 -19.98 7.30
C LYS A 250 23.04 -18.76 7.65
N ASP A 251 22.90 -18.34 8.90
CA ASP A 251 23.73 -17.32 9.51
C ASP A 251 24.37 -17.89 10.77
N GLY A 252 25.70 -17.77 10.87
CA GLY A 252 26.45 -18.31 12.01
C GLY A 252 26.24 -17.53 13.31
N GLU A 253 25.86 -16.25 13.23
CA GLU A 253 25.57 -15.41 14.40
C GLU A 253 24.14 -15.66 14.92
N TYR A 254 23.22 -16.00 14.02
CA TYR A 254 21.80 -16.26 14.30
C TYR A 254 21.36 -17.67 13.86
N PRO A 255 21.91 -18.75 14.45
CA PRO A 255 21.70 -20.12 13.98
C PRO A 255 20.27 -20.65 14.15
N ALA A 256 19.43 -20.00 14.96
CA ALA A 256 18.04 -20.38 15.19
C ALA A 256 17.06 -19.77 14.16
N ALA A 257 17.47 -18.72 13.45
CA ALA A 257 16.64 -18.11 12.42
C ALA A 257 16.59 -19.00 11.17
N LYS A 258 15.39 -19.25 10.63
CA LYS A 258 15.26 -19.87 9.31
C LYS A 258 15.27 -18.76 8.26
N ILE A 259 16.27 -18.74 7.40
CA ILE A 259 16.46 -17.69 6.39
C ILE A 259 16.39 -18.33 5.02
N GLY A 260 15.82 -17.65 4.03
CA GLY A 260 15.84 -18.17 2.67
C GLY A 260 15.43 -17.19 1.59
N ILE A 261 15.88 -17.51 0.38
CA ILE A 261 15.46 -16.87 -0.87
C ILE A 261 14.06 -17.37 -1.20
N LEU A 262 13.13 -16.45 -1.48
CA LEU A 262 11.77 -16.82 -1.88
C LEU A 262 11.69 -17.22 -3.35
N ASP A 263 10.78 -18.15 -3.65
CA ASP A 263 10.31 -18.43 -5.01
C ASP A 263 9.36 -17.30 -5.43
N TRP A 264 9.94 -16.17 -5.82
CA TRP A 264 9.25 -14.92 -6.12
C TRP A 264 9.94 -14.20 -7.28
N PRO A 265 9.21 -13.53 -8.20
CA PRO A 265 9.84 -12.80 -9.30
C PRO A 265 10.72 -11.63 -8.85
N GLY A 266 10.47 -11.07 -7.66
CA GLY A 266 11.31 -10.03 -7.06
C GLY A 266 12.42 -10.60 -6.18
N THR A 267 13.43 -9.78 -5.88
CA THR A 267 14.54 -10.16 -4.99
C THR A 267 14.15 -10.04 -3.52
N VAL A 268 13.77 -11.15 -2.90
CA VAL A 268 13.24 -11.18 -1.52
C VAL A 268 13.92 -12.25 -0.67
N ILE A 269 14.27 -11.86 0.56
CA ILE A 269 14.78 -12.75 1.60
C ILE A 269 13.71 -12.85 2.69
N ARG A 270 13.33 -14.07 3.05
CA ARG A 270 12.45 -14.35 4.19
C ARG A 270 13.26 -14.78 5.39
N ILE A 271 12.87 -14.27 6.56
CA ILE A 271 13.44 -14.62 7.86
C ILE A 271 12.27 -15.06 8.75
N LEU A 272 12.37 -16.25 9.32
CA LEU A 272 11.43 -16.77 10.33
C LEU A 272 12.18 -16.93 11.65
N SER A 273 11.66 -16.33 12.71
CA SER A 273 12.16 -16.57 14.07
C SER A 273 11.10 -16.25 15.13
N GLY A 274 11.15 -16.98 16.24
CA GLY A 274 10.42 -16.63 17.47
C GLY A 274 11.13 -15.56 18.31
N SER A 275 12.41 -15.28 18.05
CA SER A 275 13.20 -14.25 18.76
C SER A 275 13.17 -12.93 17.99
N ARG A 276 12.88 -11.84 18.72
CA ARG A 276 12.94 -10.47 18.20
C ARG A 276 14.38 -10.07 17.86
N GLU A 277 15.33 -10.52 18.67
CA GLU A 277 16.75 -10.25 18.50
C GLU A 277 17.29 -10.91 17.22
N ASP A 278 16.97 -12.18 17.00
CA ASP A 278 17.43 -12.92 15.82
C ASP A 278 16.85 -12.32 14.53
N ILE A 279 15.54 -12.08 14.48
CA ILE A 279 14.90 -11.57 13.26
C ILE A 279 15.37 -10.16 12.91
N CYS A 280 15.48 -9.26 13.91
CA CYS A 280 15.99 -7.91 13.70
C CYS A 280 17.50 -7.92 13.38
N GLY A 281 18.26 -8.83 13.99
CA GLY A 281 19.70 -8.99 13.76
C GLY A 281 20.01 -9.39 12.32
N VAL A 282 19.35 -10.44 11.83
CA VAL A 282 19.47 -10.89 10.43
C VAL A 282 19.00 -9.81 9.46
N SER A 283 17.86 -9.15 9.75
CA SER A 283 17.32 -8.08 8.91
C SER A 283 18.28 -6.89 8.77
N GLU A 284 18.92 -6.49 9.87
CA GLU A 284 19.93 -5.42 9.87
C GLU A 284 21.20 -5.82 9.11
N LYS A 285 21.64 -7.07 9.23
CA LYS A 285 22.79 -7.60 8.49
C LYS A 285 22.53 -7.55 6.97
N ILE A 286 21.35 -7.99 6.53
CA ILE A 286 20.92 -7.89 5.12
C ILE A 286 20.85 -6.44 4.66
N ARG A 287 20.20 -5.56 5.44
CA ARG A 287 20.04 -4.13 5.09
C ARG A 287 21.39 -3.46 4.87
N ARG A 288 22.31 -3.58 5.82
CA ARG A 288 23.66 -2.99 5.73
C ARG A 288 24.44 -3.53 4.55
N ALA A 289 24.39 -4.85 4.33
CA ALA A 289 25.08 -5.47 3.22
C ALA A 289 24.55 -4.93 1.88
N TRP A 290 23.23 -4.80 1.73
CA TRP A 290 22.60 -4.31 0.51
C TRP A 290 22.86 -2.82 0.23
N GLU A 291 22.76 -1.97 1.25
CA GLU A 291 22.97 -0.52 1.12
C GLU A 291 24.37 -0.18 0.60
N GLY A 292 25.38 -0.96 0.95
CA GLY A 292 26.76 -0.77 0.46
C GLY A 292 27.11 -1.59 -0.81
N TYR A 293 26.17 -2.37 -1.36
CA TYR A 293 26.49 -3.33 -2.41
C TYR A 293 26.53 -2.71 -3.81
N SER A 294 27.69 -2.75 -4.46
CA SER A 294 27.85 -2.31 -5.84
C SER A 294 28.46 -3.42 -6.70
N VAL A 295 27.94 -3.54 -7.92
CA VAL A 295 28.47 -4.36 -9.01
C VAL A 295 28.33 -3.54 -10.29
N PRO A 296 29.23 -2.56 -10.53
CA PRO A 296 29.12 -1.61 -11.63
C PRO A 296 29.01 -2.27 -13.01
N GLU A 297 29.65 -3.43 -13.19
CA GLU A 297 29.57 -4.23 -14.42
C GLU A 297 28.16 -4.75 -14.74
N LEU A 298 27.26 -4.77 -13.75
CA LEU A 298 25.85 -5.12 -13.89
C LEU A 298 24.92 -3.90 -13.78
N GLY A 299 25.49 -2.69 -13.70
CA GLY A 299 24.71 -1.45 -13.50
C GLY A 299 24.14 -1.31 -12.09
N LEU A 300 24.61 -2.10 -11.12
CA LEU A 300 24.27 -1.97 -9.71
C LEU A 300 25.26 -1.03 -9.03
N ILE A 301 24.79 0.15 -8.65
CA ILE A 301 25.60 1.18 -7.98
C ILE A 301 24.87 1.56 -6.70
N ALA A 302 25.53 1.37 -5.55
CA ALA A 302 24.96 1.67 -4.24
C ALA A 302 24.84 3.17 -3.96
N GLU A 303 25.83 3.94 -4.41
CA GLU A 303 25.90 5.38 -4.20
C GLU A 303 26.66 6.04 -5.35
N ASP A 304 26.15 7.15 -5.86
CA ASP A 304 26.84 8.02 -6.81
C ASP A 304 26.68 9.50 -6.42
N LYS A 305 26.99 10.42 -7.35
CA LYS A 305 26.87 11.88 -7.14
C LYS A 305 25.45 12.34 -6.76
N ASP A 306 24.43 11.57 -7.12
CA ASP A 306 23.01 11.85 -6.87
C ASP A 306 22.54 11.23 -5.53
N GLY A 307 23.41 10.51 -4.83
CA GLY A 307 23.22 9.97 -3.48
C GLY A 307 23.13 8.45 -3.42
N VAL A 308 22.54 7.94 -2.34
CA VAL A 308 22.34 6.50 -2.11
C VAL A 308 21.20 5.98 -3.00
N HIS A 309 21.42 4.80 -3.58
CA HIS A 309 20.52 4.15 -4.52
C HIS A 309 19.95 2.83 -4.05
N ASN A 310 20.55 2.19 -3.05
CA ASN A 310 20.08 0.92 -2.52
C ASN A 310 19.41 1.11 -1.16
N ALA A 311 18.27 0.44 -0.98
CA ALA A 311 17.60 0.36 0.30
C ALA A 311 16.71 -0.89 0.34
N VAL A 312 16.15 -1.21 1.50
CA VAL A 312 15.26 -2.36 1.67
C VAL A 312 13.83 -1.93 1.95
N SER A 313 12.87 -2.73 1.51
CA SER A 313 11.47 -2.62 1.95
C SER A 313 11.11 -3.82 2.82
N PRO A 314 11.09 -3.68 4.16
CA PRO A 314 10.72 -4.74 5.06
C PRO A 314 9.21 -4.85 5.25
N THR A 315 8.70 -6.07 5.32
CA THR A 315 7.32 -6.37 5.75
C THR A 315 7.33 -7.49 6.76
N VAL A 316 6.41 -7.45 7.73
CA VAL A 316 6.30 -8.48 8.75
C VAL A 316 4.86 -8.91 8.98
N ILE A 317 4.70 -10.21 9.20
CA ILE A 317 3.49 -10.83 9.73
C ILE A 317 3.82 -11.69 10.95
N LYS A 318 2.82 -11.91 11.79
CA LYS A 318 2.88 -12.93 12.83
C LYS A 318 2.27 -14.23 12.32
N THR A 319 2.99 -15.33 12.52
CA THR A 319 2.60 -16.68 12.10
C THR A 319 2.62 -17.61 13.30
N ALA A 320 2.19 -18.86 13.10
CA ALA A 320 2.31 -19.90 14.12
C ALA A 320 3.78 -20.22 14.49
N GLU A 321 4.74 -19.94 13.61
CA GLU A 321 6.18 -20.17 13.84
C GLU A 321 6.89 -18.96 14.48
N GLY A 322 6.17 -17.89 14.80
CA GLY A 322 6.73 -16.63 15.30
C GLY A 322 6.60 -15.51 14.28
N TYR A 323 7.62 -14.67 14.17
CA TYR A 323 7.66 -13.57 13.22
C TYR A 323 8.15 -14.06 11.84
N GLU A 324 7.47 -13.63 10.79
CA GLU A 324 7.94 -13.76 9.41
C GLU A 324 8.25 -12.38 8.86
N MET A 325 9.52 -12.08 8.62
CA MET A 325 9.96 -10.83 8.01
C MET A 325 10.46 -11.09 6.59
N ASN A 326 9.89 -10.35 5.65
CA ASN A 326 10.27 -10.37 4.25
C ASN A 326 11.05 -9.08 3.96
N ILE A 327 12.30 -9.21 3.51
CA ILE A 327 13.18 -8.11 3.12
C ILE A 327 13.26 -8.08 1.60
N ILE A 328 12.61 -7.09 0.98
CA ILE A 328 12.67 -6.87 -0.46
C ILE A 328 13.85 -5.92 -0.74
N LEU A 329 14.81 -6.36 -1.55
CA LEU A 329 15.94 -5.53 -1.96
C LEU A 329 15.50 -4.58 -3.07
N ARG A 330 15.77 -3.28 -2.91
CA ARG A 330 15.34 -2.23 -3.84
C ARG A 330 16.52 -1.39 -4.28
N SER A 331 16.47 -0.93 -5.53
CA SER A 331 17.37 0.10 -6.03
C SER A 331 16.64 1.10 -6.91
N ASN A 332 16.94 2.39 -6.77
CA ASN A 332 16.38 3.46 -7.60
C ASN A 332 17.36 3.99 -8.68
N ILE A 333 18.44 3.24 -8.92
CA ILE A 333 19.44 3.57 -9.93
C ILE A 333 18.78 3.72 -11.30
N THR A 334 19.28 4.66 -12.09
CA THR A 334 18.76 4.98 -13.43
C THR A 334 19.83 4.73 -14.48
N SER A 335 19.43 4.65 -15.74
CA SER A 335 20.35 4.59 -16.88
C SER A 335 19.80 5.40 -18.04
N GLU A 336 20.61 5.63 -19.08
CA GLU A 336 20.14 6.28 -20.32
C GLU A 336 18.97 5.50 -20.95
N LYS A 337 19.02 4.17 -20.89
CA LYS A 337 17.94 3.30 -21.40
C LYS A 337 16.68 3.39 -20.52
N TYR A 338 16.86 3.51 -19.21
CA TYR A 338 15.78 3.52 -18.21
C TYR A 338 15.89 4.73 -17.28
N PRO A 339 15.47 5.93 -17.74
CA PRO A 339 15.59 7.16 -16.97
C PRO A 339 14.63 7.20 -15.77
N ASP A 340 13.53 6.45 -15.82
CA ASP A 340 12.57 6.34 -14.71
C ASP A 340 13.05 5.35 -13.62
N GLY A 341 14.11 4.58 -13.89
CA GLY A 341 14.70 3.58 -13.00
C GLY A 341 14.96 2.25 -13.72
N VAL A 342 16.12 1.64 -13.48
CA VAL A 342 16.46 0.32 -14.00
C VAL A 342 15.51 -0.74 -13.44
N PHE A 343 15.22 -0.66 -12.14
CA PHE A 343 14.36 -1.60 -11.42
C PHE A 343 12.93 -1.05 -11.24
N HIS A 344 12.27 -0.80 -12.36
CA HIS A 344 10.98 -0.13 -12.45
C HIS A 344 10.08 -0.79 -13.51
N ALA A 345 8.81 -0.39 -13.60
CA ALA A 345 8.01 -0.66 -14.79
C ALA A 345 8.65 0.00 -16.03
N HIS A 346 9.01 -0.82 -17.02
CA HIS A 346 9.68 -0.40 -18.26
C HIS A 346 8.68 0.13 -19.29
N PRO A 347 9.14 0.93 -20.29
CA PRO A 347 8.27 1.68 -21.20
C PRO A 347 7.17 0.87 -21.90
N GLU A 348 7.45 -0.37 -22.27
CA GLU A 348 6.51 -1.28 -22.92
C GLU A 348 5.24 -1.57 -22.09
N PHE A 349 5.32 -1.42 -20.77
CA PHE A 349 4.21 -1.67 -19.85
C PHE A 349 3.52 -0.38 -19.35
N HIS A 350 3.97 0.80 -19.77
CA HIS A 350 3.47 2.09 -19.25
C HIS A 350 1.99 2.35 -19.57
N SER A 351 1.44 1.71 -20.60
CA SER A 351 -0.01 1.76 -20.89
C SER A 351 -0.84 1.18 -19.75
N ILE A 352 -0.34 0.11 -19.12
CA ILE A 352 -0.95 -0.54 -17.95
C ILE A 352 -0.49 0.13 -16.65
N LYS A 353 0.83 0.24 -16.43
CA LYS A 353 1.39 0.76 -15.18
C LYS A 353 2.65 1.57 -15.45
N LYS A 354 2.52 2.89 -15.32
CA LYS A 354 3.64 3.83 -15.33
C LYS A 354 4.09 4.24 -13.92
N GLU A 355 3.21 4.20 -12.94
CA GLU A 355 3.55 4.52 -11.56
C GLU A 355 4.54 3.49 -10.98
N SER A 356 5.42 3.95 -10.09
CA SER A 356 6.37 3.09 -9.39
C SER A 356 5.71 1.97 -8.61
N ILE A 357 6.43 0.84 -8.50
CA ILE A 357 5.96 -0.35 -7.81
C ILE A 357 6.14 -0.17 -6.30
N GLY A 358 5.03 0.05 -5.60
CA GLY A 358 4.99 0.21 -4.14
C GLY A 358 5.19 -1.10 -3.39
N LEU A 359 5.34 -1.01 -2.07
CA LEU A 359 5.45 -2.18 -1.18
C LEU A 359 4.36 -3.23 -1.40
N ILE A 360 3.12 -2.79 -1.59
CA ILE A 360 1.97 -3.70 -1.76
C ILE A 360 2.04 -4.45 -3.09
N GLU A 361 2.47 -3.76 -4.14
CA GLU A 361 2.60 -4.32 -5.49
C GLU A 361 3.79 -5.27 -5.57
N ALA A 362 4.92 -4.91 -4.94
CA ALA A 362 6.09 -5.79 -4.82
C ALA A 362 5.77 -7.10 -4.07
N GLN A 363 4.72 -7.10 -3.25
CA GLN A 363 4.19 -8.28 -2.55
C GLN A 363 3.12 -9.05 -3.35
N GLY A 364 2.84 -8.61 -4.58
CA GLY A 364 1.99 -9.33 -5.55
C GLY A 364 0.54 -8.88 -5.61
N LEU A 365 0.14 -7.81 -4.91
CA LEU A 365 -1.16 -7.17 -5.11
C LEU A 365 -0.99 -5.91 -5.97
N PHE A 366 -1.27 -6.02 -7.27
CA PHE A 366 -1.18 -4.93 -8.22
C PHE A 366 -2.40 -4.01 -8.16
N ILE A 367 -2.15 -2.72 -8.00
CA ILE A 367 -3.19 -1.69 -8.00
C ILE A 367 -3.08 -0.89 -9.30
N LEU A 368 -3.95 -1.24 -10.24
CA LEU A 368 -4.03 -0.61 -11.54
C LEU A 368 -4.94 0.64 -11.50
N PRO A 369 -4.70 1.64 -12.37
CA PRO A 369 -5.45 2.89 -12.37
C PRO A 369 -6.87 2.70 -12.93
N GLY A 370 -7.85 3.41 -12.36
CA GLY A 370 -9.27 3.31 -12.71
C GLY A 370 -9.59 3.47 -14.20
N ARG A 371 -8.82 4.29 -14.94
CA ARG A 371 -9.01 4.50 -16.40
C ARG A 371 -8.96 3.21 -17.22
N LEU A 372 -8.24 2.18 -16.75
CA LEU A 372 -8.04 0.95 -17.50
C LEU A 372 -9.33 0.15 -17.66
N GLU A 373 -10.34 0.35 -16.82
CA GLU A 373 -11.62 -0.36 -16.97
C GLU A 373 -12.26 -0.07 -18.33
N GLU A 374 -12.37 1.22 -18.69
CA GLU A 374 -12.97 1.63 -19.97
C GLU A 374 -12.01 1.37 -21.14
N GLU A 375 -10.73 1.67 -20.96
CA GLU A 375 -9.72 1.53 -22.03
C GLU A 375 -9.52 0.07 -22.44
N LEU A 376 -9.51 -0.87 -21.47
CA LEU A 376 -9.36 -2.30 -21.78
C LEU A 376 -10.65 -2.91 -22.30
N ALA A 377 -11.82 -2.45 -21.87
CA ALA A 377 -13.10 -2.88 -22.45
C ALA A 377 -13.18 -2.56 -23.96
N GLU A 378 -12.62 -1.42 -24.39
CA GLU A 378 -12.48 -1.11 -25.82
C GLU A 378 -11.56 -2.10 -26.54
N VAL A 379 -10.38 -2.37 -25.98
CA VAL A 379 -9.41 -3.32 -26.56
C VAL A 379 -10.03 -4.71 -26.68
N GLU A 380 -10.75 -5.17 -25.65
CA GLU A 380 -11.48 -6.43 -25.68
C GLU A 380 -12.53 -6.47 -26.80
N ARG A 381 -13.30 -5.38 -26.99
CA ARG A 381 -14.30 -5.29 -28.05
C ARG A 381 -13.66 -5.37 -29.43
N LEU A 382 -12.56 -4.64 -29.67
CA LEU A 382 -11.84 -4.68 -30.94
C LEU A 382 -11.32 -6.07 -31.27
N ILE A 383 -10.83 -6.82 -30.27
CA ILE A 383 -10.38 -8.21 -30.44
C ILE A 383 -11.58 -9.11 -30.77
N ALA A 384 -12.69 -9.00 -30.03
CA ALA A 384 -13.90 -9.81 -30.23
C ALA A 384 -14.52 -9.60 -31.63
N GLU A 385 -14.52 -8.37 -32.13
CA GLU A 385 -14.99 -8.01 -33.47
C GLU A 385 -13.95 -8.29 -34.58
N ASN A 386 -12.76 -8.79 -34.22
CA ASN A 386 -11.61 -8.97 -35.10
C ASN A 386 -11.25 -7.70 -35.90
N ARG A 387 -11.36 -6.53 -35.26
CA ARG A 387 -11.01 -5.23 -35.83
C ARG A 387 -9.59 -4.85 -35.48
N PRO A 388 -8.88 -4.11 -36.35
CA PRO A 388 -7.54 -3.62 -36.05
C PRO A 388 -7.59 -2.58 -34.90
N LEU A 389 -6.48 -2.48 -34.17
CA LEU A 389 -6.30 -1.44 -33.16
C LEU A 389 -6.20 -0.07 -33.84
N PRO A 390 -7.05 0.91 -33.51
CA PRO A 390 -7.01 2.23 -34.12
C PRO A 390 -5.85 3.07 -33.53
N PRO A 391 -5.38 4.12 -34.23
CA PRO A 391 -4.20 4.90 -33.82
C PRO A 391 -4.30 5.51 -32.41
N GLU A 392 -5.50 5.90 -31.96
CA GLU A 392 -5.72 6.46 -30.62
C GLU A 392 -5.51 5.45 -29.48
N TYR A 393 -5.48 4.15 -29.79
CA TYR A 393 -5.16 3.07 -28.85
C TYR A 393 -3.77 2.46 -29.04
N ASP A 394 -2.88 3.04 -29.87
CA ASP A 394 -1.57 2.47 -30.21
C ASP A 394 -0.69 2.11 -28.99
N ARG A 395 -0.81 2.85 -27.89
CA ARG A 395 -0.13 2.52 -26.61
C ARG A 395 -0.49 1.14 -26.04
N PHE A 396 -1.63 0.57 -26.44
CA PHE A 396 -2.09 -0.77 -26.04
C PHE A 396 -1.71 -1.85 -27.06
N LYS A 397 -0.86 -1.55 -28.05
CA LYS A 397 -0.49 -2.50 -29.10
C LYS A 397 0.01 -3.84 -28.54
N LEU A 398 0.91 -3.82 -27.56
CA LEU A 398 1.41 -5.03 -26.90
C LEU A 398 0.26 -5.85 -26.29
N VAL A 399 -0.58 -5.19 -25.48
CA VAL A 399 -1.74 -5.79 -24.81
C VAL A 399 -2.71 -6.39 -25.81
N TYR A 400 -3.01 -5.67 -26.90
CA TYR A 400 -3.89 -6.13 -27.97
C TYR A 400 -3.33 -7.37 -28.67
N ASP A 401 -2.07 -7.32 -29.11
CA ASP A 401 -1.44 -8.40 -29.89
C ASP A 401 -1.31 -9.68 -29.05
N GLU A 402 -0.86 -9.58 -27.79
CA GLU A 402 -0.71 -10.72 -26.89
C GLU A 402 -2.07 -11.28 -26.45
N THR A 403 -3.04 -10.43 -26.09
CA THR A 403 -4.41 -10.87 -25.76
C THR A 403 -5.09 -11.54 -26.95
N LYS A 404 -4.94 -11.00 -28.16
CA LYS A 404 -5.49 -11.60 -29.39
C LYS A 404 -4.85 -12.95 -29.67
N GLY A 405 -3.55 -13.10 -29.47
CA GLY A 405 -2.85 -14.38 -29.56
C GLY A 405 -3.36 -15.41 -28.55
N LEU A 406 -3.53 -15.00 -27.29
CA LEU A 406 -4.11 -15.84 -26.23
C LEU A 406 -5.54 -16.28 -26.58
N PHE A 407 -6.39 -15.37 -27.02
CA PHE A 407 -7.77 -15.67 -27.40
C PHE A 407 -7.82 -16.61 -28.63
N SER A 408 -7.03 -16.33 -29.67
CA SER A 408 -6.97 -17.14 -30.89
C SER A 408 -6.42 -18.55 -30.66
N SER A 409 -5.66 -18.77 -29.57
CA SER A 409 -5.17 -20.10 -29.20
C SER A 409 -6.28 -21.06 -28.73
N GLY A 410 -7.50 -20.57 -28.49
CA GLY A 410 -8.62 -21.37 -28.00
C GLY A 410 -8.51 -21.79 -26.52
N ARG A 411 -7.45 -21.36 -25.81
CA ARG A 411 -7.22 -21.68 -24.38
C ARG A 411 -8.15 -20.95 -23.41
N PHE A 412 -8.83 -19.89 -23.86
CA PHE A 412 -9.67 -19.05 -23.01
C PHE A 412 -11.10 -19.00 -23.54
N VAL A 413 -12.06 -19.05 -22.61
CA VAL A 413 -13.50 -19.12 -22.92
C VAL A 413 -14.04 -17.87 -23.61
N ASN A 414 -13.38 -16.72 -23.43
CA ASN A 414 -13.72 -15.45 -24.06
C ASN A 414 -12.51 -14.49 -24.02
N VAL A 415 -12.63 -13.36 -24.71
CA VAL A 415 -11.60 -12.33 -24.78
C VAL A 415 -11.27 -11.76 -23.39
N GLY A 416 -12.27 -11.52 -22.53
CA GLY A 416 -12.02 -11.00 -21.18
C GLY A 416 -11.20 -11.94 -20.29
N ALA A 417 -11.37 -13.26 -20.45
CA ALA A 417 -10.52 -14.25 -19.77
C ALA A 417 -9.08 -14.25 -20.30
N ALA A 418 -8.89 -14.04 -21.61
CA ALA A 418 -7.57 -13.85 -22.19
C ALA A 418 -6.93 -12.53 -21.73
N MET A 419 -7.70 -11.43 -21.67
CA MET A 419 -7.24 -10.12 -21.19
C MET A 419 -6.79 -10.19 -19.74
N ARG A 420 -7.57 -10.82 -18.84
CA ARG A 420 -7.15 -11.01 -17.45
C ARG A 420 -5.85 -11.82 -17.32
N ALA A 421 -5.67 -12.83 -18.16
CA ALA A 421 -4.43 -13.59 -18.19
C ALA A 421 -3.25 -12.75 -18.68
N GLU A 422 -3.47 -11.92 -19.70
CA GLU A 422 -2.44 -11.00 -20.20
C GLU A 422 -2.05 -9.96 -19.15
N LEU A 423 -3.03 -9.34 -18.48
CA LEU A 423 -2.77 -8.42 -17.37
C LEU A 423 -1.95 -9.09 -16.25
N GLY A 424 -2.26 -10.35 -15.92
CA GLY A 424 -1.48 -11.13 -14.96
C GLY A 424 -0.03 -11.32 -15.41
N SER A 425 0.18 -11.67 -16.67
CA SER A 425 1.51 -11.81 -17.27
C SER A 425 2.29 -10.49 -17.28
N ILE A 426 1.66 -9.37 -17.66
CA ILE A 426 2.27 -8.03 -17.61
C ILE A 426 2.68 -7.67 -16.19
N CYS A 427 1.79 -7.85 -15.21
CA CYS A 427 2.09 -7.58 -13.80
C CYS A 427 3.26 -8.43 -13.30
N TYR A 428 3.35 -9.69 -13.70
CA TYR A 428 4.47 -10.55 -13.35
C TYR A 428 5.79 -10.08 -13.99
N ARG A 429 5.79 -9.77 -15.29
CA ARG A 429 6.96 -9.21 -16.00
C ARG A 429 7.42 -7.88 -15.40
N ILE A 430 6.48 -7.06 -14.92
CA ILE A 430 6.81 -5.83 -14.18
C ILE A 430 7.52 -6.16 -12.86
N LEU A 431 7.11 -7.19 -12.11
CA LEU A 431 7.84 -7.60 -10.90
C LEU A 431 9.24 -8.09 -11.22
N GLU A 432 9.41 -8.87 -12.28
CA GLU A 432 10.74 -9.32 -12.75
C GLU A 432 11.64 -8.11 -13.05
N ASN A 433 11.10 -7.07 -13.70
CA ASN A 433 11.84 -5.83 -13.92
C ASN A 433 12.26 -5.14 -12.63
N THR A 434 11.57 -5.34 -11.51
CA THR A 434 11.95 -4.76 -10.20
C THR A 434 12.96 -5.60 -9.42
N ALA A 435 13.29 -6.81 -9.88
CA ALA A 435 14.30 -7.66 -9.25
C ALA A 435 15.70 -7.08 -9.49
N VAL A 436 16.46 -6.92 -8.41
CA VAL A 436 17.81 -6.32 -8.47
C VAL A 436 18.88 -7.32 -8.91
N PHE A 437 18.58 -8.62 -8.84
CA PHE A 437 19.42 -9.69 -9.39
C PHE A 437 18.69 -10.41 -10.52
N ALA A 438 19.35 -10.54 -11.67
CA ALA A 438 18.81 -11.19 -12.86
C ALA A 438 18.75 -12.72 -12.75
N ASP A 439 19.54 -13.32 -11.85
CA ASP A 439 19.57 -14.77 -11.62
C ASP A 439 19.93 -15.10 -10.16
N ASP A 440 19.59 -16.32 -9.75
CA ASP A 440 19.83 -16.82 -8.39
C ASP A 440 21.33 -16.85 -8.05
N GLY A 441 22.21 -17.11 -9.01
CA GLY A 441 23.65 -17.22 -8.77
C GLY A 441 24.26 -15.91 -8.26
N ARG A 442 23.82 -14.77 -8.81
CA ARG A 442 24.23 -13.44 -8.32
C ARG A 442 23.63 -13.10 -6.96
N PHE A 443 22.38 -13.49 -6.73
CA PHE A 443 21.76 -13.30 -5.42
C PHE A 443 22.48 -14.10 -4.33
N GLU A 444 22.84 -15.34 -4.64
CA GLU A 444 23.66 -16.22 -3.81
C GLU A 444 25.06 -15.64 -3.54
N GLU A 445 25.70 -15.04 -4.54
CA GLU A 445 26.99 -14.34 -4.38
C GLU A 445 26.88 -13.16 -3.41
N PHE A 446 25.81 -12.37 -3.52
CA PHE A 446 25.50 -11.29 -2.57
C PHE A 446 25.36 -11.83 -1.14
N LEU A 447 24.57 -12.88 -0.93
CA LEU A 447 24.37 -13.47 0.39
C LEU A 447 25.67 -14.00 0.99
N LYS A 448 26.52 -14.66 0.20
CA LYS A 448 27.86 -15.08 0.65
C LYS A 448 28.72 -13.90 1.08
N LYS A 449 28.74 -12.81 0.29
CA LYS A 449 29.47 -11.57 0.64
C LYS A 449 28.91 -10.91 1.90
N ALA A 450 27.61 -11.05 2.13
CA ALA A 450 26.94 -10.58 3.35
C ALA A 450 27.16 -11.50 4.57
N GLY A 451 27.89 -12.62 4.40
CA GLY A 451 28.26 -13.53 5.49
C GLY A 451 27.27 -14.67 5.76
N PHE A 452 26.39 -14.99 4.79
CA PHE A 452 25.47 -16.14 4.86
C PHE A 452 26.07 -17.38 4.20
N GLU A 453 25.71 -18.55 4.72
CA GLU A 453 26.08 -19.87 4.18
C GLU A 453 24.92 -20.46 3.37
N LEU A 454 25.18 -20.99 2.17
CA LEU A 454 24.16 -21.51 1.24
C LEU A 454 23.97 -23.02 1.31
#